data_AF-A0A522BR95-F1
#
_entry.id   AF-A0A522BR95-F1
#
_cell.length_a   1.000
_cell.length_b   1.000
_cell.length_c   1.000
_cell.angle_alpha   90.00
_cell.angle_beta   90.00
_cell.angle_gamma   90.00
#
_symmetry.space_group_name_H-M   'P 1'
#
loop_
_entity.id
_entity.type
_entity.pdbx_description
1 polymer ?
#
loop_
_entity_poly.entity_id
_entity_poly.type
_entity_poly.pdbx_seq_one_letter_code
_entity_poly.pdbx_strand_id
1 'polypeptide(L)'
;MSDNSKITIKIPVFKTAVAAVTVALLVIGGAVYTFKSTQALTLTTGSLIKGTSYPAVYFYASNGKRYVYTHQKNFNTWYKDFSGVQIITDTELAAISLGGNITYRAGTRLIKIQSDPKTYAVEPGGKLRWVTSEAIASTLWGASWAQRIDDVSDAFFTNYAVAADLNTYAYPSGSLVKT
;
A
#
# COMPACT_ATOMS: atom_id res chain seq x y z
N MET A 1 51.46 42.51 -3.85
CA MET A 1 49.99 42.71 -3.84
C MET A 1 49.38 41.51 -4.55
N SER A 2 48.72 40.65 -3.78
CA SER A 2 48.15 39.36 -4.20
C SER A 2 46.82 39.56 -4.93
N ASP A 3 46.66 38.98 -6.11
CA ASP A 3 45.35 38.85 -6.75
C ASP A 3 44.77 37.46 -6.41
N ASN A 4 43.70 37.45 -5.61
CA ASN A 4 42.97 36.27 -5.17
C ASN A 4 41.67 36.16 -5.98
N SER A 5 41.75 35.62 -7.19
CA SER A 5 40.57 35.26 -7.97
C SER A 5 39.94 33.97 -7.41
N LYS A 6 38.82 34.11 -6.69
CA LYS A 6 38.01 32.99 -6.16
C LYS A 6 37.45 32.13 -7.30
N ILE A 7 37.95 30.91 -7.45
CA ILE A 7 37.35 29.89 -8.33
C ILE A 7 36.08 29.37 -7.65
N THR A 8 34.91 29.72 -8.20
CA THR A 8 33.62 29.22 -7.75
C THR A 8 33.28 27.95 -8.51
N ILE A 9 33.34 26.78 -7.86
CA ILE A 9 32.88 25.50 -8.45
C ILE A 9 31.38 25.38 -8.24
N LYS A 10 30.59 25.47 -9.31
CA LYS A 10 29.15 25.17 -9.30
C LYS A 10 28.98 23.66 -9.54
N ILE A 11 28.57 22.91 -8.52
CA ILE A 11 28.16 21.51 -8.66
C ILE A 11 26.68 21.49 -9.04
N PRO A 12 26.28 21.00 -10.23
CA PRO A 12 24.87 20.86 -10.57
C PRO A 12 24.25 19.71 -9.74
N VAL A 13 23.17 20.04 -9.02
CA VAL A 13 22.37 19.08 -8.25
C VAL A 13 21.56 18.18 -9.19
N PHE A 14 21.65 16.88 -8.93
CA PHE A 14 21.15 15.75 -9.71
C PHE A 14 19.66 15.84 -10.11
N LYS A 15 19.39 15.66 -11.41
CA LYS A 15 18.15 15.04 -11.91
C LYS A 15 18.51 13.64 -12.40
N THR A 16 17.82 12.65 -11.85
CA THR A 16 18.09 11.21 -11.94
C THR A 16 18.29 10.71 -13.37
N ALA A 17 19.54 10.62 -13.82
CA ALA A 17 19.96 9.61 -14.79
C ALA A 17 20.25 8.34 -13.99
N VAL A 18 19.75 7.20 -14.46
CA VAL A 18 20.19 5.88 -13.98
C VAL A 18 21.70 5.83 -14.22
N ALA A 19 22.48 6.01 -13.15
CA ALA A 19 23.92 5.92 -13.23
C ALA A 19 24.27 4.46 -13.49
N ALA A 20 24.46 4.09 -14.75
CA ALA A 20 25.39 3.04 -15.08
C ALA A 20 26.75 3.54 -14.59
N VAL A 21 27.12 3.17 -13.36
CA VAL A 21 28.43 3.48 -12.81
C VAL A 21 29.44 2.69 -13.64
N THR A 22 30.03 3.34 -14.64
CA THR A 22 31.25 2.86 -15.29
C THR A 22 32.31 2.71 -14.21
N VAL A 23 32.73 1.48 -13.96
CA VAL A 23 33.80 1.16 -13.01
C VAL A 23 35.11 1.76 -13.53
N ALA A 24 35.51 2.90 -12.98
CA ALA A 24 36.89 3.37 -13.08
C ALA A 24 37.73 2.62 -12.05
N LEU A 25 38.60 1.73 -12.52
CA LEU A 25 39.59 1.04 -11.69
C LEU A 25 40.60 2.05 -11.14
N LEU A 26 40.50 2.43 -9.87
CA LEU A 26 41.55 3.15 -9.15
C LEU A 26 42.65 2.15 -8.78
N VAL A 27 43.69 2.07 -9.60
CA VAL A 27 44.88 1.27 -9.32
C VAL A 27 45.76 2.04 -8.33
N ILE A 28 45.61 1.76 -7.04
CA ILE A 28 46.61 2.11 -6.03
C ILE A 28 47.08 0.78 -5.42
N GLY A 29 48.26 0.31 -5.83
CA GLY A 29 48.90 -0.87 -5.22
C GLY A 29 48.50 -2.25 -5.76
N GLY A 30 47.97 -2.37 -6.98
CA GLY A 30 47.86 -3.66 -7.69
C GLY A 30 46.64 -4.54 -7.36
N ALA A 31 45.68 -4.05 -6.55
CA ALA A 31 44.41 -4.75 -6.32
C ALA A 31 43.30 -4.23 -7.25
N VAL A 32 42.76 -5.10 -8.10
CA VAL A 32 41.58 -4.83 -8.94
C VAL A 32 40.33 -5.02 -8.08
N TYR A 33 39.68 -3.93 -7.69
CA TYR A 33 38.39 -4.00 -6.99
C TYR A 33 37.26 -4.15 -8.02
N THR A 34 36.72 -5.37 -8.13
CA THR A 34 35.50 -5.60 -8.92
C THR A 34 34.29 -5.14 -8.12
N PHE A 35 33.70 -4.01 -8.48
CA PHE A 35 32.39 -3.63 -7.96
C PHE A 35 31.34 -4.51 -8.64
N LYS A 36 30.71 -5.41 -7.88
CA LYS A 36 29.52 -6.09 -8.38
C LYS A 36 28.41 -5.05 -8.51
N SER A 37 28.03 -4.75 -9.74
CA SER A 37 26.82 -3.97 -10.05
C SER A 37 25.63 -4.69 -9.41
N THR A 38 25.08 -4.14 -8.33
CA THR A 38 23.78 -4.55 -7.80
C THR A 38 22.74 -4.20 -8.84
N GLN A 39 22.19 -5.22 -9.49
CA GLN A 39 21.11 -5.05 -10.44
C GLN A 39 19.91 -4.52 -9.65
N ALA A 40 19.48 -3.28 -9.93
CA ALA A 40 18.32 -2.71 -9.27
C ALA A 40 17.08 -3.53 -9.66
N LEU A 41 16.36 -4.07 -8.67
CA LEU A 41 15.07 -4.70 -8.93
C LEU A 41 14.15 -3.69 -9.62
N THR A 42 13.66 -4.05 -10.80
CA THR A 42 12.68 -3.25 -11.54
C THR A 42 11.30 -3.50 -10.92
N LEU A 43 11.01 -2.80 -9.83
CA LEU A 43 9.67 -2.81 -9.23
C LEU A 43 8.68 -2.18 -10.20
N THR A 44 7.67 -2.96 -10.56
CA THR A 44 6.57 -2.47 -11.41
C THR A 44 5.50 -1.86 -10.53
N THR A 45 5.00 -0.69 -10.89
CA THR A 45 3.83 -0.11 -10.22
C THR A 45 2.69 -1.10 -10.18
N GLY A 46 2.07 -1.27 -9.02
CA GLY A 46 1.02 -2.27 -8.79
C GLY A 46 1.54 -3.57 -8.17
N SER A 47 2.86 -3.78 -8.10
CA SER A 47 3.44 -4.96 -7.47
C SER A 47 3.08 -5.06 -5.99
N LEU A 48 2.86 -6.31 -5.55
CA LEU A 48 2.87 -6.68 -4.15
C LEU A 48 4.30 -7.02 -3.75
N ILE A 49 4.79 -6.43 -2.66
CA ILE A 49 6.16 -6.61 -2.19
C ILE A 49 6.19 -6.97 -0.70
N LYS A 50 7.19 -7.75 -0.29
CA LYS A 50 7.53 -7.99 1.12
C LYS A 50 9.05 -8.06 1.30
N GLY A 51 9.49 -7.84 2.52
CA GLY A 51 10.89 -8.01 2.90
C GLY A 51 11.24 -9.48 3.09
N THR A 52 12.54 -9.76 3.07
CA THR A 52 13.08 -11.08 3.40
C THR A 52 12.81 -11.45 4.86
N SER A 53 12.91 -10.50 5.77
CA SER A 53 12.77 -10.75 7.22
C SER A 53 11.39 -10.44 7.78
N TYR A 54 10.56 -9.70 7.04
CA TYR A 54 9.29 -9.16 7.55
C TYR A 54 8.07 -9.83 6.91
N PRO A 55 7.05 -10.22 7.71
CA PRO A 55 5.84 -10.87 7.18
C PRO A 55 4.87 -9.89 6.50
N ALA A 56 4.97 -8.58 6.78
CA ALA A 56 4.08 -7.57 6.23
C ALA A 56 4.17 -7.49 4.70
N VAL A 57 3.00 -7.40 4.06
CA VAL A 57 2.86 -7.23 2.61
C VAL A 57 2.49 -5.79 2.30
N TYR A 58 3.11 -5.25 1.26
CA TYR A 58 2.91 -3.88 0.83
C TYR A 58 2.49 -3.82 -0.64
N PHE A 59 1.67 -2.83 -0.98
CA PHE A 59 1.38 -2.45 -2.35
C PHE A 59 2.33 -1.33 -2.81
N TYR A 60 3.04 -1.53 -3.91
CA TYR A 60 3.90 -0.51 -4.52
C TYR A 60 3.08 0.38 -5.47
N ALA A 61 2.83 1.61 -5.06
CA ALA A 61 1.96 2.53 -5.78
C ALA A 61 2.72 3.34 -6.85
N SER A 62 1.95 3.95 -7.77
CA SER A 62 2.48 4.79 -8.86
C SER A 62 3.23 6.04 -8.38
N ASN A 63 3.00 6.46 -7.13
CA ASN A 63 3.70 7.57 -6.49
C ASN A 63 5.07 7.16 -5.89
N GLY A 64 5.53 5.92 -6.13
CA GLY A 64 6.79 5.41 -5.62
C GLY A 64 6.80 5.10 -4.12
N LYS A 65 5.63 5.04 -3.47
CA LYS A 65 5.48 4.68 -2.06
C LYS A 65 4.93 3.27 -1.89
N ARG A 66 5.19 2.70 -0.70
CA ARG A 66 4.64 1.41 -0.28
C ARG A 66 3.46 1.63 0.67
N TYR A 67 2.34 0.96 0.43
CA TYR A 67 1.14 1.02 1.27
C TYR A 67 0.90 -0.30 1.98
N VAL A 68 0.53 -0.26 3.25
CA VAL A 68 0.51 -1.45 4.11
C VAL A 68 -0.87 -2.09 4.12
N TYR A 69 -0.94 -3.41 3.97
CA TYR A 69 -2.13 -4.17 4.38
C TYR A 69 -2.05 -4.44 5.88
N THR A 70 -2.98 -3.85 6.63
CA THR A 70 -2.92 -3.81 8.11
C THR A 70 -3.13 -5.18 8.77
N HIS A 71 -3.78 -6.12 8.09
CA HIS A 71 -3.95 -7.51 8.54
C HIS A 71 -4.40 -8.39 7.36
N GLN A 72 -4.32 -9.72 7.53
CA GLN A 72 -4.58 -10.68 6.46
C GLN A 72 -6.01 -10.60 5.88
N LYS A 73 -7.04 -10.40 6.71
CA LYS A 73 -8.42 -10.26 6.22
C LYS A 73 -8.59 -9.10 5.22
N ASN A 74 -7.91 -7.98 5.44
CA ASN A 74 -7.91 -6.83 4.54
C ASN A 74 -7.23 -7.20 3.22
N PHE A 75 -6.04 -7.81 3.27
CA PHE A 75 -5.36 -8.30 2.06
C PHE A 75 -6.25 -9.26 1.23
N ASN A 76 -6.92 -10.19 1.90
CA ASN A 76 -7.80 -11.18 1.26
C ASN A 76 -9.05 -10.57 0.61
N THR A 77 -9.35 -9.28 0.86
CA THR A 77 -10.40 -8.57 0.12
C THR A 77 -9.95 -8.11 -1.26
N TRP A 78 -8.64 -7.98 -1.47
CA TRP A 78 -8.03 -7.53 -2.72
C TRP A 78 -7.47 -8.69 -3.54
N TYR A 79 -6.92 -9.70 -2.88
CA TYR A 79 -6.26 -10.84 -3.52
C TYR A 79 -6.72 -12.16 -2.92
N LYS A 80 -6.67 -13.22 -3.72
CA LYS A 80 -7.05 -14.56 -3.28
C LYS A 80 -6.04 -15.18 -2.31
N ASP A 81 -4.76 -14.95 -2.59
CA ASP A 81 -3.62 -15.53 -1.88
C ASP A 81 -2.37 -14.66 -2.08
N PHE A 82 -1.24 -15.10 -1.53
CA PHE A 82 0.04 -14.40 -1.60
C PHE A 82 0.90 -14.76 -2.81
N SER A 83 0.37 -15.49 -3.80
CA SER A 83 1.18 -15.97 -4.95
C SER A 83 1.79 -14.84 -5.79
N GLY A 84 1.16 -13.67 -5.81
CA GLY A 84 1.66 -12.47 -6.51
C GLY A 84 2.65 -11.62 -5.72
N VAL A 85 3.04 -12.02 -4.50
CA VAL A 85 3.93 -11.23 -3.65
C VAL A 85 5.39 -11.45 -4.02
N GLN A 86 6.06 -10.38 -4.43
CA GLN A 86 7.49 -10.35 -4.74
C GLN A 86 8.31 -10.16 -3.45
N ILE A 87 9.35 -10.96 -3.27
CA ILE A 87 10.29 -10.80 -2.15
C ILE A 87 11.43 -9.90 -2.61
N ILE A 88 11.71 -8.86 -1.81
CA ILE A 88 12.79 -7.91 -2.02
C ILE A 88 13.67 -7.85 -0.78
N THR A 89 14.90 -7.33 -0.91
CA THR A 89 15.77 -7.20 0.27
C THR A 89 15.18 -6.21 1.26
N ASP A 90 15.46 -6.39 2.55
CA ASP A 90 14.97 -5.48 3.59
C ASP A 90 15.50 -4.05 3.38
N THR A 91 16.68 -3.88 2.80
CA THR A 91 17.26 -2.58 2.42
C THR A 91 16.49 -1.91 1.29
N GLU A 92 16.18 -2.64 0.21
CA GLU A 92 15.35 -2.11 -0.89
C GLU A 92 13.96 -1.74 -0.40
N LEU A 93 13.36 -2.60 0.42
CA LEU A 93 12.08 -2.33 1.04
C LEU A 93 12.15 -1.02 1.83
N ALA A 94 13.11 -0.88 2.74
CA ALA A 94 13.31 0.30 3.58
C ALA A 94 13.54 1.60 2.80
N ALA A 95 14.14 1.54 1.61
CA ALA A 95 14.31 2.69 0.74
C ALA A 95 12.97 3.23 0.18
N ILE A 96 11.91 2.42 0.17
CA ILE A 96 10.59 2.82 -0.30
C ILE A 96 9.79 3.39 0.88
N SER A 97 9.49 4.69 0.83
CA SER A 97 8.75 5.39 1.89
C SER A 97 7.31 4.87 2.06
N LEU A 98 6.78 4.94 3.28
CA LEU A 98 5.39 4.59 3.58
C LEU A 98 4.43 5.64 3.03
N GLY A 99 3.37 5.18 2.36
CA GLY A 99 2.30 6.03 1.82
C GLY A 99 1.03 6.06 2.68
N GLY A 100 0.87 5.10 3.59
CA GLY A 100 -0.31 4.92 4.42
C GLY A 100 -0.78 3.46 4.45
N ASN A 101 -1.98 3.26 4.97
CA ASN A 101 -2.60 1.95 5.10
C ASN A 101 -3.64 1.76 3.99
N ILE A 102 -3.68 0.57 3.40
CA ILE A 102 -4.77 0.16 2.51
C ILE A 102 -5.99 -0.18 3.38
N THR A 103 -7.16 0.27 2.97
CA THR A 103 -8.45 -0.10 3.57
C THR A 103 -9.05 -1.33 2.88
N TYR A 104 -10.08 -1.93 3.49
CA TYR A 104 -10.82 -3.02 2.86
C TYR A 104 -11.30 -2.63 1.47
N ARG A 105 -11.26 -3.59 0.54
CA ARG A 105 -11.78 -3.38 -0.81
C ARG A 105 -13.27 -3.05 -0.74
N ALA A 106 -13.67 -2.04 -1.49
CA ALA A 106 -15.08 -1.65 -1.56
C ALA A 106 -15.97 -2.83 -2.01
N GLY A 107 -17.15 -2.95 -1.39
CA GLY A 107 -18.17 -3.93 -1.76
C GLY A 107 -17.86 -5.40 -1.40
N THR A 108 -16.72 -5.73 -0.79
CA THR A 108 -16.36 -7.14 -0.51
C THR A 108 -16.84 -7.62 0.85
N ARG A 109 -16.65 -6.82 1.91
CA ARG A 109 -16.99 -7.14 3.30
C ARG A 109 -17.72 -5.97 3.95
N LEU A 110 -18.48 -6.27 4.99
CA LEU A 110 -18.95 -5.29 5.95
C LEU A 110 -17.94 -5.23 7.08
N ILE A 111 -17.81 -4.08 7.74
CA ILE A 111 -16.90 -3.93 8.88
C ILE A 111 -17.62 -3.34 10.09
N LYS A 112 -17.09 -3.63 11.26
CA LYS A 112 -17.47 -3.01 12.54
C LYS A 112 -16.25 -2.93 13.46
N ILE A 113 -16.41 -2.20 14.55
CA ILE A 113 -15.51 -2.23 15.70
C ILE A 113 -16.24 -2.87 16.88
N GLN A 114 -15.52 -3.32 17.89
CA GLN A 114 -16.13 -3.97 19.05
C GLN A 114 -16.81 -2.96 19.99
N SER A 115 -16.34 -1.72 19.98
CA SER A 115 -16.81 -0.63 20.83
C SER A 115 -18.11 0.05 20.33
N ASP A 116 -18.55 -0.24 19.10
CA ASP A 116 -19.75 0.34 18.47
C ASP A 116 -20.58 -0.79 17.82
N PRO A 117 -21.87 -0.95 18.15
CA PRO A 117 -22.72 -1.97 17.54
C PRO A 117 -22.99 -1.75 16.04
N LYS A 118 -22.65 -0.58 15.48
CA LYS A 118 -22.92 -0.27 14.06
C LYS A 118 -22.10 -1.13 13.10
N THR A 119 -22.75 -1.54 12.03
CA THR A 119 -22.13 -2.24 10.89
C THR A 119 -22.06 -1.31 9.68
N TYR A 120 -20.90 -1.25 9.04
CA TYR A 120 -20.64 -0.34 7.94
C TYR A 120 -20.32 -1.10 6.65
N ALA A 121 -20.90 -0.62 5.54
CA ALA A 121 -20.44 -1.00 4.21
C ALA A 121 -19.26 -0.13 3.79
N VAL A 122 -18.28 -0.74 3.13
CA VAL A 122 -17.07 -0.06 2.66
C VAL A 122 -17.24 0.35 1.19
N GLU A 123 -17.07 1.65 0.92
CA GLU A 123 -17.10 2.27 -0.40
C GLU A 123 -15.70 2.72 -0.87
N PRO A 124 -15.52 3.05 -2.17
CA PRO A 124 -14.25 3.51 -2.71
C PRO A 124 -13.64 4.68 -1.92
N GLY A 125 -12.33 4.60 -1.71
CA GLY A 125 -11.60 5.59 -0.92
C GLY A 125 -11.71 5.39 0.61
N GLY A 126 -12.17 4.23 1.08
CA GLY A 126 -12.25 3.95 2.53
C GLY A 126 -13.41 4.67 3.22
N LYS A 127 -14.50 4.92 2.49
CA LYS A 127 -15.71 5.54 3.04
C LYS A 127 -16.58 4.49 3.70
N LEU A 128 -17.15 4.82 4.86
CA LEU A 128 -18.04 3.94 5.61
C LEU A 128 -19.46 4.46 5.55
N ARG A 129 -20.38 3.60 5.12
CA ARG A 129 -21.82 3.86 5.10
C ARG A 129 -22.45 3.00 6.19
N TRP A 130 -22.99 3.61 7.24
CA TRP A 130 -23.68 2.84 8.28
C TRP A 130 -24.93 2.18 7.70
N VAL A 131 -25.03 0.85 7.84
CA VAL A 131 -26.22 0.09 7.47
C VAL A 131 -27.23 0.20 8.61
N THR A 132 -28.26 1.03 8.42
CA THR A 132 -29.12 1.48 9.54
C THR A 132 -30.09 0.42 10.05
N SER A 133 -30.28 -0.69 9.34
CA SER A 133 -31.15 -1.79 9.77
C SER A 133 -30.75 -3.14 9.19
N GLU A 134 -31.13 -4.20 9.88
CA GLU A 134 -31.00 -5.59 9.41
C GLU A 134 -31.85 -5.86 8.17
N ALA A 135 -33.00 -5.18 8.02
CA ALA A 135 -33.83 -5.30 6.83
C ALA A 135 -33.10 -4.81 5.57
N ILE A 136 -32.35 -3.70 5.66
CA ILE A 136 -31.50 -3.23 4.56
C ILE A 136 -30.37 -4.22 4.31
N ALA A 137 -29.69 -4.69 5.37
CA ALA A 137 -28.58 -5.61 5.24
C ALA A 137 -28.98 -6.93 4.57
N SER A 138 -30.09 -7.52 5.00
CA SER A 138 -30.61 -8.78 4.45
C SER A 138 -31.14 -8.62 3.02
N THR A 139 -31.71 -7.47 2.68
CA THR A 139 -32.12 -7.17 1.29
C THR A 139 -30.91 -7.07 0.36
N LEU A 140 -29.83 -6.39 0.80
CA LEU A 140 -28.66 -6.18 -0.04
C LEU A 140 -27.72 -7.40 -0.10
N TRP A 141 -27.47 -8.06 1.03
CA TRP A 141 -26.47 -9.13 1.11
C TRP A 141 -27.03 -10.52 1.44
N GLY A 142 -28.36 -10.65 1.51
CA GLY A 142 -29.06 -11.89 1.81
C GLY A 142 -29.12 -12.22 3.30
N ALA A 143 -29.82 -13.30 3.65
CA ALA A 143 -30.01 -13.72 5.05
C ALA A 143 -28.69 -13.98 5.80
N SER A 144 -27.63 -14.36 5.08
CA SER A 144 -26.29 -14.61 5.66
C SER A 144 -25.39 -13.36 5.69
N TRP A 145 -25.94 -12.15 5.57
CA TRP A 145 -25.18 -10.89 5.57
C TRP A 145 -24.24 -10.77 6.78
N ALA A 146 -24.66 -11.27 7.96
CA ALA A 146 -23.87 -11.23 9.18
C ALA A 146 -22.54 -12.00 9.07
N GLN A 147 -22.47 -13.04 8.24
CA GLN A 147 -21.24 -13.80 7.96
C GLN A 147 -20.23 -13.02 7.09
N ARG A 148 -20.64 -11.86 6.56
CA ARG A 148 -19.79 -10.97 5.76
C ARG A 148 -19.13 -9.88 6.60
N ILE A 149 -19.46 -9.80 7.89
CA ILE A 149 -18.93 -8.79 8.79
C ILE A 149 -17.55 -9.24 9.29
N ASP A 150 -16.57 -8.35 9.15
CA ASP A 150 -15.28 -8.50 9.79
C ASP A 150 -15.10 -7.43 10.88
N ASP A 151 -14.62 -7.87 12.04
CA ASP A 151 -14.16 -6.96 13.08
C ASP A 151 -12.83 -6.32 12.71
N VAL A 152 -12.78 -5.01 12.86
CA VAL A 152 -11.59 -4.19 12.66
C VAL A 152 -11.22 -3.58 14.01
N SER A 153 -9.92 -3.57 14.33
CA SER A 153 -9.43 -2.90 15.54
C SER A 153 -9.68 -1.38 15.44
N ASP A 154 -10.06 -0.76 16.55
CA ASP A 154 -10.27 0.69 16.70
C ASP A 154 -9.07 1.49 16.14
N ALA A 155 -7.84 1.00 16.32
CA ALA A 155 -6.62 1.64 15.81
C ALA A 155 -6.63 1.75 14.27
N PHE A 156 -7.16 0.74 13.57
CA PHE A 156 -7.24 0.75 12.10
C PHE A 156 -8.54 1.36 11.57
N PHE A 157 -9.56 1.52 12.41
CA PHE A 157 -10.81 2.18 12.03
C PHE A 157 -10.59 3.67 11.70
N THR A 158 -9.57 4.30 12.29
CA THR A 158 -9.15 5.67 11.98
C THR A 158 -8.67 5.87 10.54
N ASN A 159 -8.38 4.80 9.79
CA ASN A 159 -8.04 4.89 8.36
C ASN A 159 -9.26 5.13 7.46
N TYR A 160 -10.47 5.12 8.02
CA TYR A 160 -11.73 5.26 7.29
C TYR A 160 -12.40 6.60 7.57
N ALA A 161 -13.23 7.04 6.62
CA ALA A 161 -14.06 8.23 6.77
C ALA A 161 -15.54 7.83 6.80
N VAL A 162 -16.26 8.22 7.85
CA VAL A 162 -17.72 8.02 7.90
C VAL A 162 -18.38 8.95 6.88
N ALA A 163 -19.20 8.39 6.01
CA ALA A 163 -20.02 9.10 5.04
C ALA A 163 -21.49 9.08 5.49
N ALA A 164 -22.40 9.60 4.67
CA ALA A 164 -23.82 9.53 4.96
C ALA A 164 -24.29 8.07 5.16
N ASP A 165 -25.42 7.89 5.81
CA ASP A 165 -25.92 6.54 6.14
C ASP A 165 -26.50 5.82 4.91
N LEU A 166 -26.47 4.48 4.96
CA LEU A 166 -27.16 3.60 4.03
C LEU A 166 -28.54 3.25 4.58
N ASN A 167 -29.53 4.07 4.19
CA ASN A 167 -30.92 3.97 4.59
C ASN A 167 -31.86 3.58 3.44
N THR A 168 -31.31 3.08 2.33
CA THR A 168 -32.06 2.63 1.14
C THR A 168 -31.66 1.21 0.76
N TYR A 169 -32.45 0.59 -0.13
CA TYR A 169 -32.16 -0.73 -0.71
C TYR A 169 -31.26 -0.67 -1.95
N ALA A 170 -30.51 0.42 -2.12
CA ALA A 170 -29.53 0.53 -3.20
C ALA A 170 -28.16 0.03 -2.72
N TYR A 171 -27.48 -0.75 -3.57
CA TYR A 171 -26.11 -1.17 -3.27
C TYR A 171 -25.17 0.04 -3.14
N PRO A 172 -24.32 0.08 -2.11
CA PRO A 172 -23.29 1.10 -2.00
C PRO A 172 -22.27 0.98 -3.12
N SER A 173 -21.60 2.08 -3.43
CA SER A 173 -20.62 2.15 -4.52
C SER A 173 -19.52 1.09 -4.35
N GLY A 174 -19.07 0.51 -5.46
CA GLY A 174 -18.05 -0.55 -5.48
C GLY A 174 -18.58 -1.96 -5.22
N SER A 175 -19.88 -2.14 -4.97
CA SER A 175 -20.53 -3.46 -4.94
C SER A 175 -20.54 -4.10 -6.33
N LEU A 176 -20.17 -5.39 -6.41
CA LEU A 176 -20.33 -6.19 -7.62
C LEU A 176 -21.69 -6.88 -7.58
N VAL A 177 -22.62 -6.46 -8.45
CA VAL A 177 -23.96 -7.03 -8.56
C VAL A 177 -24.00 -7.92 -9.79
N LYS A 178 -24.41 -9.19 -9.62
CA LYS A 178 -24.67 -10.07 -10.76
C LYS A 178 -26.07 -9.73 -11.29
N THR A 179 -26.13 -9.08 -12.44
CA THR A 179 -27.35 -8.85 -13.22
C THR A 179 -27.71 -10.07 -14.04
#